data_AF-A0A1H8GYN8-F1
#
_entry.id   AF-A0A1H8GYN8-F1
#
_cell.length_a   1.000
_cell.length_b   1.000
_cell.length_c   1.000
_cell.angle_alpha   90.00
_cell.angle_beta   90.00
_cell.angle_gamma   90.00
#
_symmetry.space_group_name_H-M   'P 1'
#
loop_
_entity.id
_entity.type
_entity.pdbx_description
1 polymer ?
#
loop_
_entity_poly.entity_id
_entity_poly.type
_entity_poly.pdbx_seq_one_letter_code
_entity_poly.pdbx_strand_id
1 'polypeptide(L)'
;MSAVGTAGILRKGLIVFQFVVAQVFIISAIIVGNQLLYMQNNDLGFNYDAVLTISIPSSVQRDKTLLHNKFVFKEALAKHPEIASVALGDLPMDIGAVPIIANYQSDSGMVQTHVNLKYADEDYMDLYQLKLLAGKPLTASDTGLEYMINEAELKVMGLASP
;
A
#
# COMPACT_ATOMS: atom_id res chain seq x y z
N MET A 1 -11.93 -15.30 68.28
CA MET A 1 -11.68 -16.03 67.02
C MET A 1 -11.59 -15.03 65.87
N SER A 2 -10.34 -14.74 65.48
CA SER A 2 -9.85 -14.30 64.15
C SER A 2 -10.78 -13.53 63.20
N ALA A 3 -10.72 -12.19 63.28
CA ALA A 3 -11.15 -11.26 62.22
C ALA A 3 -9.97 -10.54 61.53
N VAL A 4 -8.77 -11.14 61.56
CA VAL A 4 -7.52 -10.52 61.06
C VAL A 4 -7.08 -11.05 59.67
N GLY A 5 -7.82 -11.99 59.06
CA GLY A 5 -7.42 -12.62 57.80
C GLY A 5 -7.85 -11.92 56.50
N THR A 6 -9.06 -11.34 56.45
CA THR A 6 -9.74 -11.08 55.16
C THR A 6 -9.27 -9.81 54.46
N ALA A 7 -9.03 -8.71 55.20
CA ALA A 7 -8.60 -7.43 54.61
C ALA A 7 -7.19 -7.50 54.02
N GLY A 8 -6.28 -8.27 54.65
CA GLY A 8 -4.92 -8.48 54.14
C GLY A 8 -4.87 -9.32 52.86
N ILE A 9 -5.77 -10.30 52.73
CA ILE A 9 -5.88 -11.15 51.55
C ILE A 9 -6.43 -10.36 50.35
N LEU A 10 -7.47 -9.55 50.57
CA LEU A 10 -8.04 -8.65 49.55
C LEU A 10 -7.00 -7.67 49.00
N ARG A 11 -6.24 -7.01 49.88
CA ARG A 11 -5.19 -6.07 49.48
C ARG A 11 -4.08 -6.76 48.68
N LYS A 12 -3.64 -7.95 49.11
CA LYS A 12 -2.62 -8.72 48.38
C LYS A 12 -3.11 -9.17 47.01
N GLY A 13 -4.36 -9.66 46.91
CA GLY A 13 -4.95 -10.03 45.62
C GLY A 13 -5.05 -8.86 44.64
N LEU A 14 -5.45 -7.68 45.14
CA LEU A 14 -5.56 -6.49 44.31
C LEU A 14 -4.19 -6.00 43.80
N ILE A 15 -3.14 -6.07 44.64
CA ILE A 15 -1.78 -5.71 44.25
C ILE A 15 -1.25 -6.65 43.15
N VAL A 16 -1.49 -7.95 43.28
CA VAL A 16 -1.08 -8.93 42.25
C VAL A 16 -1.84 -8.68 40.94
N PHE A 17 -3.15 -8.43 41.01
CA PHE A 17 -3.95 -8.10 39.83
C PHE A 17 -3.45 -6.85 39.10
N GLN A 18 -3.15 -5.78 39.85
CA GLN A 18 -2.59 -4.55 39.28
C GLN A 18 -1.24 -4.80 38.58
N PHE A 19 -0.38 -5.63 39.18
CA PHE A 19 0.89 -6.02 38.56
C PHE A 19 0.69 -6.83 37.28
N VAL A 20 -0.28 -7.76 37.26
CA VAL A 20 -0.59 -8.54 36.04
C VAL A 20 -1.08 -7.63 34.92
N VAL A 21 -1.98 -6.69 35.22
CA VAL A 21 -2.48 -5.73 34.22
C VAL A 21 -1.34 -4.87 33.67
N ALA A 22 -0.45 -4.37 34.53
CA ALA A 22 0.72 -3.62 34.11
C ALA A 22 1.65 -4.46 33.20
N GLN A 23 1.89 -5.73 33.55
CA GLN A 23 2.72 -6.64 32.76
C GLN A 23 2.12 -6.88 31.36
N VAL A 24 0.80 -7.11 31.28
CA VAL A 24 0.08 -7.29 30.01
C VAL A 24 0.17 -6.04 29.13
N PHE A 25 0.09 -4.85 29.74
CA PHE A 25 0.24 -3.59 29.03
C PHE A 25 1.64 -3.43 28.43
N ILE A 26 2.68 -3.74 29.21
CA ILE A 26 4.07 -3.69 28.75
C ILE A 26 4.29 -4.66 27.59
N ILE A 27 3.82 -5.91 27.72
CA ILE A 27 3.96 -6.92 26.66
C ILE A 27 3.22 -6.48 25.40
N SER A 28 2.00 -5.96 25.53
CA SER A 28 1.21 -5.45 24.40
C SER A 28 1.92 -4.29 23.70
N ALA A 29 2.49 -3.35 24.44
CA ALA A 29 3.24 -2.23 23.87
C ALA A 29 4.48 -2.71 23.10
N ILE A 30 5.20 -3.70 23.62
CA ILE A 30 6.35 -4.31 22.93
C ILE A 30 5.91 -5.00 21.64
N ILE A 31 4.81 -5.75 21.66
CA ILE A 31 4.28 -6.42 20.46
C ILE A 31 3.88 -5.40 19.40
N VAL A 32 3.17 -4.33 19.77
CA VAL A 32 2.78 -3.26 18.84
C VAL A 32 4.02 -2.55 18.29
N GLY A 33 5.03 -2.29 19.12
CA GLY A 33 6.30 -1.71 18.68
C GLY A 33 7.02 -2.61 17.66
N ASN A 34 7.07 -3.91 17.92
CA ASN A 34 7.66 -4.89 16.99
C ASN A 34 6.84 -5.00 15.69
N GLN A 35 5.51 -4.93 15.76
CA GLN A 35 4.65 -4.92 14.57
C GLN A 35 4.92 -3.67 13.71
N LEU A 36 5.06 -2.50 14.32
CA LEU A 36 5.36 -1.26 13.59
C LEU A 36 6.74 -1.33 12.91
N LEU A 37 7.75 -1.85 13.63
CA LEU A 37 9.09 -2.02 13.09
C LEU A 37 9.13 -3.07 11.96
N TYR A 38 8.37 -4.15 12.10
CA TYR A 38 8.19 -5.14 11.04
C TYR A 38 7.49 -4.55 9.81
N MET A 39 6.47 -3.70 10.00
CA MET A 39 5.80 -3.01 8.89
C MET A 39 6.74 -2.02 8.17
N GLN A 40 7.66 -1.36 8.89
CA GLN A 40 8.63 -0.44 8.28
C GLN A 40 9.76 -1.15 7.54
N ASN A 41 10.20 -2.31 8.03
CA ASN A 41 11.34 -3.05 7.46
C ASN A 41 10.91 -4.16 6.50
N ASN A 42 9.61 -4.42 6.38
CA ASN A 42 9.13 -5.38 5.41
C ASN A 42 9.34 -4.86 4.00
N ASP A 43 9.80 -5.76 3.14
CA ASP A 43 9.81 -5.53 1.71
C ASP A 43 8.36 -5.44 1.23
N LEU A 44 7.93 -4.22 0.89
CA LEU A 44 6.59 -3.96 0.34
C LEU A 44 6.46 -4.43 -1.12
N GLY A 45 7.54 -4.98 -1.72
CA GLY A 45 7.60 -5.36 -3.12
C GLY A 45 7.80 -4.18 -4.07
N PHE A 46 8.07 -2.99 -3.52
CA PHE A 46 8.39 -1.77 -4.26
C PHE A 46 9.32 -0.87 -3.47
N ASN A 47 10.17 -0.14 -4.18
CA ASN A 47 11.12 0.80 -3.60
C ASN A 47 10.48 2.18 -3.42
N TYR A 48 10.45 2.69 -2.19
CA TYR A 48 9.97 4.04 -1.87
C TYR A 48 11.08 4.94 -1.31
N ASP A 49 12.33 4.46 -1.28
CA ASP A 49 13.46 5.23 -0.78
C ASP A 49 13.79 6.38 -1.74
N ALA A 50 13.93 7.58 -1.18
CA ALA A 50 14.25 8.81 -1.92
C ALA A 50 13.24 9.16 -3.04
N VAL A 51 12.00 8.68 -2.99
CA VAL A 51 10.94 9.05 -3.94
C VAL A 51 10.22 10.31 -3.47
N LEU A 52 10.28 11.38 -4.28
CA LEU A 52 9.52 12.61 -4.03
C LEU A 52 8.22 12.61 -4.85
N THR A 53 7.09 12.79 -4.17
CA THR A 53 5.78 12.90 -4.83
C THR A 53 5.39 14.35 -5.02
N ILE A 54 5.06 14.73 -6.25
CA ILE A 54 4.60 16.08 -6.61
C ILE A 54 3.14 15.99 -7.05
N SER A 55 2.23 16.57 -6.26
CA SER A 55 0.81 16.61 -6.63
C SER A 55 0.55 17.64 -7.72
N ILE A 56 0.00 17.21 -8.85
CA ILE A 56 -0.44 18.10 -9.92
C ILE A 56 -1.73 18.81 -9.47
N PRO A 57 -1.80 20.16 -9.51
CA PRO A 57 -2.99 20.90 -9.11
C PRO A 57 -4.25 20.42 -9.84
N SER A 58 -5.36 20.30 -9.10
CA SER A 58 -6.63 19.81 -9.65
C SER A 58 -7.21 20.68 -10.77
N SER A 59 -6.85 21.97 -10.82
CA SER A 59 -7.19 22.88 -11.92
C SER A 59 -6.56 22.44 -13.25
N VAL A 60 -5.31 21.98 -13.23
CA VAL A 60 -4.58 21.47 -14.40
C VAL A 60 -5.15 20.13 -14.86
N GLN A 61 -5.61 19.29 -13.92
CA GLN A 61 -6.22 17.99 -14.25
C GLN A 61 -7.61 18.12 -14.89
N ARG A 62 -8.39 19.15 -14.52
CA ARG A 62 -9.73 19.38 -15.07
C ARG A 62 -9.71 20.08 -16.43
N ASP A 63 -8.69 20.88 -16.71
CA ASP A 63 -8.54 21.57 -17.98
C ASP A 63 -7.81 20.69 -19.00
N LYS A 64 -8.57 20.19 -19.99
CA LYS A 64 -8.03 19.34 -21.07
C LYS A 64 -6.89 20.01 -21.85
N THR A 65 -6.85 21.34 -21.89
CA THR A 65 -5.78 22.08 -22.59
C THR A 65 -4.46 22.05 -21.82
N LEU A 66 -4.51 21.91 -20.50
CA LEU A 66 -3.32 21.89 -19.62
C LEU A 66 -2.85 20.47 -19.31
N LEU A 67 -3.61 19.43 -19.71
CA LEU A 67 -3.22 18.03 -19.51
C LEU A 67 -1.88 17.70 -20.15
N HIS A 68 -1.49 18.36 -21.24
CA HIS A 68 -0.19 18.15 -21.87
C HIS A 68 0.98 18.63 -20.99
N ASN A 69 0.74 19.62 -20.12
CA ASN A 69 1.78 20.22 -19.29
C ASN A 69 2.41 19.22 -18.32
N LYS A 70 1.69 18.17 -17.92
CA LYS A 70 2.24 17.11 -17.06
C LYS A 70 3.36 16.32 -17.76
N PHE A 71 3.23 16.08 -19.06
CA PHE A 71 4.24 15.36 -19.85
C PHE A 71 5.46 16.26 -20.08
N VAL A 72 5.26 17.54 -20.40
CA VAL A 72 6.34 18.53 -20.54
C VAL A 72 7.10 18.68 -19.22
N PHE A 73 6.38 18.72 -18.09
CA PHE A 73 6.99 18.80 -16.77
C PHE A 73 7.82 17.55 -16.43
N LYS A 74 7.28 16.35 -16.70
CA LYS A 74 8.03 15.09 -16.57
C LYS A 74 9.31 15.12 -17.39
N GLU A 75 9.24 15.51 -18.66
CA GLU A 75 10.40 15.58 -19.56
C GLU A 75 11.44 16.61 -19.08
N ALA A 76 10.99 17.74 -18.54
CA ALA A 76 11.88 18.75 -17.97
C ALA A 76 12.64 18.21 -16.73
N LEU A 77 11.96 17.45 -15.86
CA LEU A 77 12.60 16.81 -14.70
C LEU A 77 13.59 15.73 -15.14
N ALA A 78 13.22 14.90 -16.12
CA ALA A 78 14.08 13.84 -16.63
C ALA A 78 15.40 14.35 -17.26
N LYS A 79 15.49 15.64 -17.62
CA LYS A 79 16.72 16.27 -18.12
C LYS A 79 17.75 16.59 -17.02
N HIS A 80 17.37 16.52 -15.75
CA HIS A 80 18.29 16.78 -14.64
C HIS A 80 19.07 15.51 -14.29
N PRO A 81 20.42 15.53 -14.33
CA PRO A 81 21.24 14.34 -14.09
C PRO A 81 21.19 13.83 -12.64
N GLU A 82 20.73 14.65 -11.70
CA GLU A 82 20.56 14.27 -10.30
C GLU A 82 19.26 13.48 -10.05
N ILE A 83 18.36 13.44 -11.03
CA ILE A 83 17.10 12.70 -10.94
C ILE A 83 17.26 11.37 -11.67
N ALA A 84 17.23 10.27 -10.92
CA ALA A 84 17.46 8.93 -11.47
C ALA A 84 16.31 8.45 -12.37
N SER A 85 15.06 8.74 -11.99
CA SER A 85 13.87 8.37 -12.77
C SER A 85 12.69 9.29 -12.40
N VAL A 86 11.74 9.44 -13.32
CA VAL A 86 10.51 10.20 -13.14
C VAL A 86 9.35 9.43 -13.76
N ALA A 87 8.29 9.22 -12.99
CA ALA A 87 7.07 8.56 -13.45
C ALA A 87 5.84 9.42 -13.16
N LEU A 88 4.79 9.24 -13.96
CA LEU A 88 3.46 9.80 -13.74
C LEU A 88 2.51 8.67 -13.36
N GLY A 89 1.90 8.79 -12.19
CA GLY A 89 0.92 7.81 -11.75
C GLY A 89 0.42 8.07 -10.33
N ASP A 90 -0.48 7.21 -9.88
CA ASP A 90 -0.98 7.20 -8.53
C ASP A 90 0.04 6.55 -7.58
N LEU A 91 0.01 6.88 -6.29
CA LEU A 91 0.93 6.30 -5.32
C LEU A 91 0.67 4.78 -5.14
N PRO A 92 1.72 3.93 -5.04
CA PRO A 92 1.56 2.48 -4.91
C PRO A 92 0.70 2.07 -3.72
N MET A 93 0.77 2.84 -2.63
CA MET A 93 0.02 2.61 -1.39
C MET A 93 -1.04 3.70 -1.11
N ASP A 94 -1.57 4.36 -2.14
CA ASP A 94 -2.71 5.27 -1.95
C ASP A 94 -3.96 4.51 -1.46
N ILE A 95 -4.59 5.06 -0.42
CA ILE A 95 -5.82 4.58 0.23
C ILE A 95 -7.05 5.36 -0.31
N GLY A 96 -6.81 6.44 -1.08
CA GLY A 96 -7.87 7.33 -1.59
C GLY A 96 -8.59 6.86 -2.86
N ALA A 97 -8.16 5.76 -3.48
CA ALA A 97 -8.81 5.24 -4.67
C ALA A 97 -10.21 4.68 -4.33
N VAL A 98 -11.23 5.11 -5.06
CA VAL A 98 -12.56 4.52 -4.96
C VAL A 98 -12.53 3.16 -5.67
N PRO A 99 -12.81 2.05 -4.97
CA PRO A 99 -12.77 0.74 -5.58
C PRO A 99 -13.83 0.64 -6.67
N ILE A 100 -13.41 0.20 -7.85
CA ILE A 100 -14.30 -0.14 -8.96
C ILE A 100 -14.65 -1.63 -8.90
N ILE A 101 -15.80 -1.98 -9.46
CA ILE A 101 -16.18 -3.38 -9.60
C ILE A 101 -15.56 -3.91 -10.89
N ALA A 102 -14.66 -4.88 -10.77
CA ALA A 102 -14.17 -5.66 -11.89
C ALA A 102 -14.93 -6.99 -11.95
N ASN A 103 -15.42 -7.33 -13.14
CA ASN A 103 -15.99 -8.64 -13.41
C ASN A 103 -14.98 -9.42 -14.25
N TYR A 104 -14.55 -10.57 -13.73
CA TYR A 104 -13.65 -11.48 -14.41
C TYR A 104 -14.37 -12.78 -14.75
N GLN A 105 -14.15 -13.29 -15.96
CA GLN A 105 -14.66 -14.60 -16.36
C GLN A 105 -13.62 -15.66 -15.97
N SER A 106 -13.88 -16.38 -14.88
CA SER A 106 -13.06 -17.52 -14.46
C SER A 106 -13.65 -18.84 -14.98
N ASP A 107 -12.86 -19.91 -14.90
CA ASP A 107 -13.25 -21.28 -15.25
C ASP A 107 -14.44 -21.77 -14.41
N SER A 108 -14.61 -21.24 -13.19
CA SER A 108 -15.73 -21.55 -12.28
C SER A 108 -16.93 -20.61 -12.42
N GLY A 109 -16.92 -19.66 -13.35
CA GLY A 109 -17.98 -18.66 -13.55
C GLY A 109 -17.50 -17.21 -13.42
N MET A 110 -18.45 -16.26 -13.45
CA MET A 110 -18.13 -14.85 -13.26
C MET A 110 -17.74 -14.56 -11.80
N VAL A 111 -16.54 -14.02 -11.61
CA VAL A 111 -16.03 -13.53 -10.32
C VAL A 111 -16.13 -12.02 -10.32
N GLN A 112 -16.83 -11.49 -9.31
CA GLN A 112 -16.95 -10.05 -9.08
C GLN A 112 -16.03 -9.65 -7.93
N THR A 113 -15.17 -8.68 -8.17
CA THR A 113 -14.15 -8.22 -7.22
C THR A 113 -14.08 -6.70 -7.17
N HIS A 114 -13.73 -6.17 -6.01
CA HIS A 114 -13.53 -4.75 -5.80
C HIS A 114 -12.05 -4.44 -5.96
N VAL A 115 -11.70 -3.73 -7.03
CA VAL A 115 -10.32 -3.41 -7.36
C VAL A 115 -10.09 -1.92 -7.31
N ASN A 116 -8.93 -1.52 -6.78
CA ASN A 116 -8.47 -0.14 -6.86
C ASN A 116 -7.70 0.01 -8.17
N LEU A 117 -8.31 0.69 -9.14
CA LEU A 117 -7.61 1.04 -10.37
C LEU A 117 -6.59 2.15 -10.07
N LYS A 118 -5.35 1.92 -10.47
CA LYS A 118 -4.27 2.90 -10.37
C LYS A 118 -3.72 3.19 -11.75
N TYR A 119 -3.52 4.47 -12.04
CA TYR A 119 -2.86 4.90 -13.25
C TYR A 119 -1.35 4.92 -13.04
N ALA A 120 -0.63 4.37 -14.02
CA ALA A 120 0.82 4.34 -14.06
C ALA A 120 1.24 4.48 -15.51
N ASP A 121 2.34 5.20 -15.75
CA ASP A 121 3.00 5.23 -17.05
C ASP A 121 4.07 4.13 -17.14
N GLU A 122 4.75 4.06 -18.28
CA GLU A 122 5.76 3.05 -18.59
C GLU A 122 6.96 3.07 -17.63
N ASP A 123 7.38 4.26 -17.18
CA ASP A 123 8.52 4.44 -16.27
C ASP A 123 8.18 4.10 -14.81
N TYR A 124 6.90 3.88 -14.49
CA TYR A 124 6.45 3.64 -13.12
C TYR A 124 7.07 2.40 -12.49
N MET A 125 7.17 1.31 -13.26
CA MET A 125 7.77 0.07 -12.75
C MET A 125 9.26 0.22 -12.49
N ASP A 126 9.98 0.97 -13.32
CA ASP A 126 11.40 1.21 -13.16
C ASP A 126 11.68 2.13 -11.96
N LEU A 127 10.85 3.18 -11.79
CA LEU A 127 10.94 4.09 -10.64
C LEU A 127 10.78 3.34 -9.31
N TYR A 128 9.72 2.53 -9.20
CA TYR A 128 9.40 1.77 -7.99
C TYR A 128 10.09 0.41 -7.92
N GLN A 129 10.92 0.06 -8.90
CA GLN A 129 11.61 -1.23 -9.03
C GLN A 129 10.67 -2.43 -8.85
N LEU A 130 9.48 -2.33 -9.43
CA LEU A 130 8.45 -3.36 -9.34
C LEU A 130 8.90 -4.63 -10.07
N LYS A 131 8.86 -5.75 -9.37
CA LYS A 131 9.21 -7.04 -9.97
C LYS A 131 8.03 -7.62 -10.76
N LEU A 132 8.19 -7.71 -12.07
CA LEU A 132 7.23 -8.41 -12.92
C LEU A 132 7.44 -9.92 -12.81
N LEU A 133 6.39 -10.65 -12.40
CA LEU A 133 6.42 -12.12 -12.30
C LEU A 133 6.14 -12.79 -13.65
N ALA A 134 5.24 -12.20 -14.44
CA ALA A 134 4.80 -12.71 -15.72
C ALA A 134 4.20 -11.58 -16.58
N GLY A 135 4.14 -11.80 -17.89
CA GLY A 135 3.60 -10.83 -18.85
C GLY A 135 4.65 -9.88 -19.40
N LYS A 136 4.22 -8.65 -19.72
CA LYS A 136 5.07 -7.58 -20.28
C LYS A 136 4.90 -6.31 -19.47
N PRO A 137 5.94 -5.45 -19.43
CA PRO A 137 5.80 -4.15 -18.81
C PRO A 137 4.76 -3.29 -19.55
N LEU A 138 4.17 -2.31 -18.85
CA LEU A 138 3.27 -1.33 -19.43
C LEU A 138 4.01 -0.58 -20.53
N THR A 139 3.38 -0.49 -21.69
CA THR A 139 3.88 0.33 -22.79
C THR A 139 3.00 1.55 -23.00
N ALA A 140 3.60 2.69 -23.38
CA ALA A 140 2.82 3.84 -23.82
C ALA A 140 1.94 3.46 -25.02
N SER A 141 0.64 3.33 -24.76
CA SER A 141 -0.39 3.07 -25.76
C SER A 141 -1.51 4.09 -25.62
N ASP A 142 -1.93 4.67 -26.74
CA ASP A 142 -3.09 5.57 -26.81
C ASP A 142 -4.40 4.87 -26.44
N THR A 143 -4.43 3.53 -26.53
CA THR A 143 -5.58 2.72 -26.11
C THR A 143 -5.16 1.95 -24.87
N GLY A 144 -5.68 2.34 -23.69
CA GLY A 144 -5.41 1.71 -22.38
C GLY A 144 -5.98 0.30 -22.29
N LEU A 145 -5.42 -0.62 -23.06
CA LEU A 145 -5.84 -2.02 -23.16
C LEU A 145 -4.98 -2.95 -22.31
N GLU A 146 -3.89 -2.45 -21.73
CA GLU A 146 -2.99 -3.21 -20.89
C GLU A 146 -3.32 -2.93 -19.41
N TYR A 147 -3.60 -3.99 -18.66
CA TYR A 147 -3.81 -3.93 -17.22
C TYR A 147 -2.77 -4.82 -16.55
N MET A 148 -2.22 -4.34 -15.43
CA MET A 148 -1.43 -5.15 -14.54
C MET A 148 -2.19 -5.36 -13.24
N ILE A 149 -2.08 -6.56 -12.69
CA ILE A 149 -2.67 -6.94 -11.42
C ILE A 149 -1.57 -7.45 -10.48
N ASN A 150 -1.76 -7.27 -9.19
CA ASN A 150 -0.84 -7.81 -8.20
C ASN A 150 -1.19 -9.27 -7.85
N GLU A 151 -0.32 -9.92 -7.09
CA GLU A 151 -0.53 -11.31 -6.65
C GLU A 151 -1.79 -11.49 -5.78
N ALA A 152 -2.18 -10.46 -5.02
CA ALA A 152 -3.37 -10.52 -4.16
C ALA A 152 -4.63 -10.61 -5.02
N GLU A 153 -4.72 -9.81 -6.07
CA GLU A 153 -5.84 -9.82 -7.01
C GLU A 153 -5.86 -11.11 -7.84
N LEU A 154 -4.69 -11.59 -8.28
CA LEU A 154 -4.58 -12.88 -8.98
C LEU A 154 -5.19 -14.04 -8.15
N LYS A 155 -4.95 -14.04 -6.83
CA LYS A 155 -5.53 -15.02 -5.90
C LYS A 155 -7.04 -14.86 -5.75
N VAL A 156 -7.55 -13.63 -5.69
CA VAL A 156 -9.01 -13.36 -5.60
C VAL A 156 -9.72 -13.77 -6.88
N MET A 157 -9.10 -13.55 -8.04
CA MET A 157 -9.63 -13.98 -9.35
C MET A 157 -9.64 -15.51 -9.53
N GLY A 158 -8.97 -16.27 -8.65
CA GLY A 158 -8.90 -17.72 -8.70
C GLY A 158 -7.98 -18.25 -9.80
N LEU A 159 -7.03 -17.44 -10.27
CA LEU A 159 -6.08 -17.84 -11.30
C LEU A 159 -4.91 -18.62 -10.67
N ALA A 160 -4.65 -19.81 -11.21
CA ALA A 160 -3.72 -20.76 -10.62
C ALA A 160 -2.23 -20.41 -10.86
N SER A 161 -1.92 -19.51 -11.80
CA SER A 161 -0.54 -19.13 -12.12
C SER A 161 -0.44 -17.69 -12.64
N PRO A 162 0.59 -16.94 -12.24
CA PRO A 162 0.97 -15.68 -12.88
C PRO A 162 1.45 -15.90 -14.32
#